data_AF-A0A536HHK4-F1
#
_entry.id   AF-A0A536HHK4-F1
#
_cell.length_a   1.000
_cell.length_b   1.000
_cell.length_c   1.000
_cell.angle_alpha   90.00
_cell.angle_beta   90.00
_cell.angle_gamma   90.00
#
_symmetry.space_group_name_H-M   'P 1'
#
loop_
_entity.id
_entity.type
_entity.pdbx_description
1 polymer ?
#
loop_
_entity_poly.entity_id
_entity_poly.type
_entity_poly.pdbx_seq_one_letter_code
_entity_poly.pdbx_strand_id
1 'polypeptide(L)'
;DVFFILVATAIEAAGLVNQFAPLALLGSGPYATALPAGQLQALAYLPSALASVDYNIHTVFFGFDILLMAYLVLKSQFIPRAIAVLLAIDGLAYLVYSFAAMLAPGFASQLVPWIQLPALFGEGSLCLWLLVKGVNVERWKTWASAATRMPSTPMETLG
;
A
#
# COMPACT_ATOMS: atom_id res chain seq x y z
N ASP A 1 0.42 -8.04 -7.52
CA ASP A 1 0.49 -6.66 -8.01
C ASP A 1 -0.91 -6.09 -7.94
N VAL A 2 -1.54 -5.65 -9.03
CA VAL A 2 -2.85 -4.94 -9.06
C VAL A 2 -3.91 -5.43 -8.05
N PHE A 3 -4.10 -6.74 -7.88
CA PHE A 3 -5.07 -7.25 -6.90
C PHE A 3 -4.75 -6.87 -5.45
N PHE A 4 -3.48 -6.99 -5.03
CA PHE A 4 -3.06 -6.72 -3.66
C PHE A 4 -3.15 -5.23 -3.33
N ILE A 5 -2.66 -4.36 -4.22
CA ILE A 5 -2.79 -2.91 -4.05
C ILE A 5 -4.25 -2.45 -4.12
N LEU A 6 -5.10 -3.08 -4.94
CA LEU A 6 -6.53 -2.77 -4.99
C LEU A 6 -7.22 -3.11 -3.67
N VAL A 7 -6.92 -4.28 -3.11
CA VAL A 7 -7.47 -4.68 -1.80
C VAL A 7 -6.96 -3.75 -0.70
N ALA A 8 -5.66 -3.43 -0.70
CA ALA A 8 -5.08 -2.49 0.25
C ALA A 8 -5.78 -1.13 0.17
N THR A 9 -5.81 -0.51 -1.01
CA THR A 9 -6.45 0.81 -1.21
C THR A 9 -7.95 0.80 -0.88
N ALA A 10 -8.67 -0.29 -1.12
CA ALA A 10 -10.07 -0.42 -0.72
C ALA A 10 -10.25 -0.44 0.81
N ILE A 11 -9.36 -1.13 1.53
CA ILE A 11 -9.37 -1.15 3.00
C ILE A 11 -9.07 0.26 3.53
N GLU A 12 -8.00 0.90 3.05
CA GLU A 12 -7.63 2.25 3.46
C GLU A 12 -8.75 3.27 3.16
N ALA A 13 -9.38 3.19 1.99
CA ALA A 13 -10.51 4.05 1.64
C ALA A 13 -11.70 3.87 2.60
N ALA A 14 -12.00 2.62 2.99
CA ALA A 14 -13.04 2.34 3.97
C ALA A 14 -12.67 2.88 5.37
N GLY A 15 -11.41 2.76 5.78
CA GLY A 15 -10.88 3.33 7.02
C GLY A 15 -10.97 4.85 7.07
N LEU A 16 -10.60 5.53 5.98
CA LEU A 16 -10.66 7.00 5.86
C LEU A 16 -12.07 7.55 6.00
N VAL A 17 -13.07 6.87 5.42
CA VAL A 17 -14.49 7.27 5.59
C VAL A 17 -14.89 7.24 7.07
N ASN A 18 -14.43 6.25 7.83
CA ASN A 18 -14.72 6.17 9.26
C ASN A 18 -14.07 7.31 10.07
N GLN A 19 -12.94 7.89 9.62
CA GLN A 19 -12.33 9.04 10.28
C GLN A 19 -13.15 10.32 10.19
N PHE A 20 -14.17 10.39 9.31
CA PHE A 20 -15.12 11.50 9.27
C PHE A 20 -16.30 11.32 10.24
N ALA A 21 -16.48 10.14 10.83
CA ALA A 21 -17.54 9.90 11.81
C ALA A 21 -17.51 10.85 13.02
N PRO A 22 -16.36 11.24 13.60
CA PRO A 22 -16.30 12.23 14.67
C PRO A 22 -16.86 13.59 14.25
N LEU A 23 -16.62 14.03 13.01
CA LEU A 23 -17.17 15.30 12.47
C LEU A 23 -18.70 15.23 12.34
N ALA A 24 -19.23 14.09 11.92
CA ALA A 24 -20.68 13.88 11.83
C ALA A 24 -21.35 13.81 13.22
N LEU A 25 -20.65 13.25 14.22
CA LEU A 25 -21.15 13.07 15.59
C LEU A 25 -21.04 14.35 16.44
N LEU A 26 -19.89 15.03 16.39
CA LEU A 26 -19.60 16.26 17.15
C LEU A 26 -20.06 17.54 16.43
N GLY A 27 -20.36 17.46 15.13
CA GLY A 27 -20.97 18.56 14.39
C GLY A 27 -22.36 18.92 14.91
N SER A 28 -22.88 20.09 14.57
CA SER A 28 -24.19 20.60 14.98
C SER A 28 -25.38 19.86 14.33
N GLY A 29 -25.27 18.54 14.19
CA GLY A 29 -26.29 17.65 13.65
C GLY A 29 -27.22 17.09 14.74
N PRO A 30 -28.24 16.31 14.34
CA PRO A 30 -29.25 15.76 15.26
C PRO A 30 -28.65 14.87 16.37
N TYR A 31 -27.45 14.32 16.15
CA TYR A 31 -26.74 13.49 17.12
C TYR A 31 -26.16 14.27 18.31
N ALA A 32 -25.85 15.56 18.14
CA ALA A 32 -25.27 16.41 19.19
C ALA A 32 -26.21 16.65 20.36
N THR A 33 -27.52 16.60 20.13
CA THR A 33 -28.56 16.77 21.15
C THR A 33 -29.23 15.46 21.57
N ALA A 34 -29.05 14.39 20.78
CA ALA A 34 -29.70 13.09 21.02
C ALA A 34 -28.92 12.19 22.00
N LEU A 35 -27.60 12.41 22.16
CA LEU A 35 -26.74 11.59 23.01
C LEU A 35 -26.10 12.41 24.13
N PRO A 36 -25.89 11.83 25.33
CA PRO A 36 -25.10 12.46 26.39
C PRO A 36 -23.65 12.71 25.94
N ALA A 37 -23.07 13.85 26.34
CA ALA A 37 -21.73 14.28 25.93
C ALA A 37 -20.64 13.21 26.14
N GLY A 38 -20.68 12.47 27.26
CA GLY A 38 -19.71 11.40 27.53
C GLY A 38 -19.81 10.21 26.56
N GLN A 39 -21.02 9.82 26.16
CA GLN A 39 -21.22 8.76 25.16
C GLN A 39 -20.85 9.23 23.76
N LEU A 40 -21.16 10.48 23.42
CA LEU A 40 -20.83 11.08 22.14
C LEU A 40 -19.31 11.18 21.94
N GLN A 41 -18.57 11.59 22.97
CA GLN A 41 -17.10 11.63 22.94
C GLN A 41 -16.49 10.23 22.79
N ALA A 42 -17.03 9.22 23.48
CA ALA A 42 -16.56 7.84 23.37
C ALA A 42 -16.79 7.26 21.96
N LEU A 43 -17.97 7.53 21.37
CA LEU A 43 -18.29 7.15 19.98
C LEU A 43 -17.43 7.91 18.96
N ALA A 44 -17.09 9.17 19.23
CA ALA A 44 -16.16 9.93 18.39
C ALA A 44 -14.72 9.42 18.48
N TYR A 45 -14.33 8.78 19.59
CA TYR A 45 -13.00 8.21 19.74
C TYR A 45 -12.87 6.82 19.07
N LEU A 46 -13.95 6.06 18.99
CA LEU A 46 -13.96 4.69 18.46
C LEU A 46 -13.37 4.56 17.04
N PRO A 47 -13.65 5.45 16.07
CA PRO A 47 -13.01 5.42 14.74
C PRO A 47 -11.49 5.52 14.81
N SER A 48 -10.94 6.35 15.70
CA SER A 48 -9.49 6.49 15.86
C SER A 48 -8.85 5.23 16.44
N ALA A 49 -9.54 4.52 17.33
CA ALA A 49 -9.08 3.23 17.84
C ALA A 49 -9.08 2.17 16.73
N LEU A 50 -10.13 2.12 15.91
CA LEU A 50 -10.26 1.20 14.78
C LEU A 50 -9.26 1.50 13.65
N ALA A 51 -8.88 2.78 13.46
CA ALA A 51 -7.92 3.18 12.45
C ALA A 51 -6.56 2.48 12.61
N SER A 52 -6.16 2.17 13.85
CA SER A 52 -4.93 1.40 14.09
C SER A 52 -5.00 -0.04 13.56
N VAL A 53 -6.16 -0.68 13.68
CA VAL A 53 -6.41 -2.04 13.21
C VAL A 53 -6.50 -2.06 11.69
N ASP A 54 -7.25 -1.12 11.12
CA ASP A 54 -7.38 -0.91 9.68
C ASP A 54 -6.00 -0.73 9.02
N TYR A 55 -5.19 0.16 9.58
CA TYR A 55 -3.83 0.41 9.11
C TYR A 55 -2.96 -0.84 9.15
N ASN A 56 -3.02 -1.64 10.22
CA ASN A 56 -2.23 -2.87 10.31
C ASN A 56 -2.60 -3.88 9.21
N ILE A 57 -3.91 -4.04 8.93
CA ILE A 57 -4.40 -4.94 7.89
C ILE A 57 -3.99 -4.43 6.50
N HIS A 58 -4.21 -3.14 6.23
CA HIS A 58 -3.78 -2.47 4.99
C HIS A 58 -2.31 -2.73 4.70
N THR A 59 -1.46 -2.52 5.70
CA THR A 59 0.00 -2.59 5.59
C THR A 59 0.50 -3.99 5.25
N VAL A 60 -0.23 -5.06 5.64
CA VAL A 60 0.11 -6.44 5.23
C VAL A 60 -0.02 -6.59 3.72
N PHE A 61 -1.18 -6.21 3.16
CA PHE A 61 -1.44 -6.33 1.73
C PHE A 61 -0.50 -5.44 0.91
N PHE A 62 -0.23 -4.24 1.41
CA PHE A 62 0.71 -3.30 0.81
C PHE A 62 2.15 -3.84 0.78
N GLY A 63 2.64 -4.42 1.88
CA GLY A 63 3.98 -5.01 1.93
C GLY A 63 4.16 -6.18 0.94
N PHE A 64 3.12 -7.01 0.75
CA PHE A 64 3.15 -8.05 -0.29
C PHE A 64 3.17 -7.47 -1.70
N ASP A 65 2.44 -6.39 -1.95
CA ASP A 65 2.47 -5.70 -3.23
C ASP A 65 3.87 -5.14 -3.53
N ILE A 66 4.50 -4.46 -2.58
CA ILE A 66 5.88 -3.96 -2.72
C ILE A 66 6.87 -5.09 -3.00
N LEU A 67 6.75 -6.24 -2.31
CA LEU A 67 7.61 -7.40 -2.57
C LEU A 67 7.42 -7.96 -4.00
N LEU A 68 6.18 -8.01 -4.49
CA LEU A 68 5.90 -8.41 -5.87
C LEU A 68 6.47 -7.39 -6.87
N MET A 69 6.31 -6.10 -6.59
CA MET A 69 6.86 -5.03 -7.40
C MET A 69 8.39 -5.10 -7.45
N ALA A 70 9.06 -5.32 -6.32
CA ALA A 70 10.50 -5.55 -6.23
C ALA A 70 10.93 -6.73 -7.12
N TYR A 71 10.20 -7.84 -7.07
CA TYR A 71 10.44 -9.01 -7.91
C TYR A 71 10.24 -8.72 -9.41
N LEU A 72 9.17 -8.00 -9.76
CA LEU A 72 8.91 -7.55 -11.13
C LEU A 72 10.05 -6.66 -11.64
N VAL A 73 10.52 -5.73 -10.83
CA VAL A 73 11.64 -4.85 -11.18
C VAL A 73 12.94 -5.65 -11.41
N LEU A 74 13.24 -6.62 -10.55
CA LEU A 74 14.39 -7.53 -10.72
C LEU A 74 14.32 -8.32 -12.02
N LYS A 75 13.13 -8.83 -12.37
CA LYS A 75 12.90 -9.62 -13.58
C LYS A 75 12.96 -8.77 -14.85
N SER A 76 12.38 -7.59 -14.81
CA SER A 76 12.21 -6.74 -15.99
C SER A 76 13.50 -6.02 -16.41
N GLN A 77 14.46 -5.86 -15.48
CA GLN A 77 15.75 -5.18 -15.71
C GLN A 77 15.63 -3.77 -16.30
N PHE A 78 14.46 -3.14 -16.22
CA PHE A 78 14.22 -1.77 -16.68
C PHE A 78 14.80 -0.70 -15.74
N ILE A 79 14.97 -1.06 -14.46
CA ILE A 79 15.44 -0.22 -13.37
C ILE A 79 16.63 -0.96 -12.71
N PRO A 80 17.63 -0.24 -12.17
CA PRO A 80 18.80 -0.86 -11.53
C PRO A 80 18.41 -1.76 -10.36
N ARG A 81 19.08 -2.91 -10.27
CA ARG A 81 18.86 -3.93 -9.23
C ARG A 81 19.00 -3.40 -7.80
N ALA A 82 19.80 -2.35 -7.59
CA ALA A 82 19.96 -1.72 -6.28
C ALA A 82 18.63 -1.18 -5.72
N ILE A 83 17.82 -0.53 -6.56
CA ILE A 83 16.51 0.00 -6.16
C ILE A 83 15.55 -1.15 -5.84
N ALA A 84 15.61 -2.22 -6.62
CA ALA A 84 14.77 -3.39 -6.37
C ALA A 84 15.10 -4.07 -5.02
N VAL A 85 16.37 -4.11 -4.62
CA VAL A 85 16.78 -4.62 -3.30
C VAL A 85 16.27 -3.70 -2.18
N LEU A 86 16.37 -2.38 -2.35
CA LEU A 86 15.81 -1.43 -1.38
C LEU A 86 14.29 -1.59 -1.23
N LEU A 87 13.57 -1.78 -2.35
CA LEU A 87 12.13 -2.07 -2.34
C LEU A 87 11.81 -3.38 -1.62
N ALA A 88 12.62 -4.43 -1.83
CA ALA A 88 12.40 -5.70 -1.16
C ALA A 88 12.61 -5.62 0.36
N ILE A 89 13.64 -4.87 0.80
CA ILE A 89 13.88 -4.60 2.22
C ILE A 89 12.71 -3.83 2.82
N ASP A 90 12.20 -2.84 2.08
CA ASP A 90 11.08 -2.03 2.50
C ASP A 90 9.78 -2.84 2.66
N GLY A 91 9.38 -3.61 1.64
CA GLY A 91 8.21 -4.49 1.73
C GLY A 91 8.30 -5.50 2.88
N LEU A 92 9.51 -6.00 3.17
CA LEU A 92 9.74 -6.89 4.31
C LEU A 92 9.61 -6.14 5.65
N ALA A 93 10.09 -4.90 5.75
CA ALA A 93 9.96 -4.07 6.95
C ALA A 93 8.49 -3.80 7.28
N TYR A 94 7.66 -3.52 6.27
CA TYR A 94 6.20 -3.38 6.45
C TYR A 94 5.55 -4.66 6.96
N LEU A 95 5.90 -5.83 6.40
CA LEU A 95 5.40 -7.11 6.88
C LEU A 95 5.77 -7.35 8.35
N VAL A 96 7.05 -7.19 8.70
CA VAL A 96 7.55 -7.39 10.07
C VAL A 96 6.82 -6.48 11.04
N TYR A 97 6.57 -5.23 10.66
CA TYR A 97 5.79 -4.31 11.48
C TYR A 97 4.34 -4.76 11.67
N SER A 98 3.64 -5.11 10.59
CA SER A 98 2.24 -5.53 10.70
C SER A 98 2.10 -6.74 11.61
N PHE A 99 2.99 -7.73 11.49
CA PHE A 99 3.00 -8.88 12.39
C PHE A 99 3.36 -8.48 13.83
N ALA A 100 4.35 -7.58 14.03
CA ALA A 100 4.71 -7.09 15.35
C ALA A 100 3.57 -6.30 16.01
N ALA A 101 2.84 -5.48 15.25
CA ALA A 101 1.70 -4.70 15.72
C ALA A 101 0.51 -5.58 16.10
N MET A 102 0.30 -6.70 15.39
CA MET A 102 -0.74 -7.68 15.72
C MET A 102 -0.37 -8.54 16.94
N LEU A 103 0.88 -8.98 17.08
CA LEU A 103 1.31 -9.88 18.17
C LEU A 103 1.67 -9.12 19.45
N ALA A 104 2.29 -7.95 19.34
CA ALA A 104 2.82 -7.19 20.47
C ALA A 104 2.80 -5.67 20.20
N PRO A 105 1.64 -4.99 20.38
CA PRO A 105 1.49 -3.57 20.07
C PRO A 105 2.47 -2.65 20.83
N GLY A 106 2.88 -3.06 22.03
CA GLY A 106 3.87 -2.33 22.85
C GLY A 106 5.29 -2.35 22.27
N PHE A 107 5.64 -3.36 21.48
CA PHE A 107 6.92 -3.44 20.78
C PHE A 107 6.86 -2.75 19.41
N ALA A 108 5.69 -2.77 18.76
CA ALA A 108 5.47 -2.12 17.47
C ALA A 108 5.70 -0.60 17.51
N SER A 109 5.32 0.08 18.60
CA SER A 109 5.56 1.53 18.75
C SER A 109 7.04 1.91 18.72
N GLN A 110 7.93 0.99 19.14
CA GLN A 110 9.38 1.18 19.07
C GLN A 110 9.97 0.87 17.69
N LEU A 111 9.23 0.12 16.86
CA LEU A 111 9.63 -0.25 15.50
C LEU A 111 9.27 0.83 14.47
N VAL A 112 8.34 1.74 14.77
CA VAL A 112 7.92 2.83 13.86
C VAL A 112 9.09 3.58 13.20
N PRO A 113 10.15 4.01 13.94
CA PRO A 113 11.30 4.67 13.32
C PRO A 113 12.08 3.76 12.36
N TRP A 114 12.09 2.45 12.64
CA TRP A 114 12.80 1.44 11.87
C TRP A 114 12.07 1.02 10.58
N ILE A 115 10.80 1.36 10.43
CA ILE A 115 10.01 1.09 9.20
C ILE A 115 10.01 2.31 8.30
N GLN A 116 9.87 3.51 8.87
CA GLN A 116 9.88 4.74 8.08
C GLN A 116 11.22 4.96 7.36
N LEU A 117 12.33 4.51 7.95
CA LEU A 117 13.65 4.62 7.32
C LEU A 117 13.74 3.77 6.03
N PRO A 118 13.54 2.44 6.05
CA PRO A 118 13.45 1.62 4.84
C PRO A 118 12.44 2.11 3.82
N ALA A 119 11.25 2.53 4.24
CA ALA A 119 10.21 3.05 3.34
C ALA A 119 10.65 4.31 2.61
N LEU A 120 11.23 5.27 3.33
CA LEU A 120 11.74 6.49 2.73
C LEU A 120 12.87 6.20 1.73
N PHE A 121 13.76 5.26 2.03
CA PHE A 121 14.84 4.91 1.11
C PHE A 121 14.38 4.02 -0.05
N GLY A 122 13.46 3.08 0.17
CA GLY A 122 12.91 2.17 -0.84
C GLY A 122 12.04 2.92 -1.83
N GLU A 123 10.87 3.36 -1.38
CA GLU A 123 9.91 4.10 -2.20
C GLU A 123 10.51 5.42 -2.68
N GLY A 124 11.19 6.16 -1.81
CA GLY A 124 11.79 7.45 -2.18
C GLY A 124 12.89 7.33 -3.24
N SER A 125 13.76 6.30 -3.16
CA SER A 125 14.77 6.09 -4.21
C SER A 125 14.15 5.67 -5.54
N LEU A 126 13.09 4.85 -5.52
CA LEU A 126 12.35 4.47 -6.72
C LEU A 126 11.66 5.69 -7.34
N CYS A 127 11.00 6.50 -6.52
CA CYS A 127 10.30 7.70 -6.98
C CYS A 127 11.28 8.70 -7.59
N LEU A 128 12.41 8.95 -6.93
CA LEU A 128 13.47 9.85 -7.41
C LEU A 128 14.12 9.32 -8.69
N TRP A 129 14.32 8.00 -8.81
CA TRP A 129 14.83 7.39 -10.04
C TRP A 129 13.85 7.54 -11.21
N LEU A 130 12.57 7.27 -10.99
CA LEU A 130 11.54 7.44 -12.02
C LEU A 130 11.41 8.90 -12.44
N LEU A 131 11.56 9.84 -11.51
CA LEU A 131 11.48 11.27 -11.78
C LEU A 131 12.69 11.79 -12.59
N VAL A 132 13.90 11.30 -12.31
CA VAL A 132 15.14 11.79 -12.95
C VAL A 132 15.48 11.03 -14.24
N LYS A 133 15.43 9.70 -14.19
CA LYS A 133 15.89 8.80 -15.27
C LYS A 133 14.74 8.18 -16.05
N GLY A 134 13.59 7.99 -15.42
CA GLY A 134 12.49 7.23 -15.98
C GLY A 134 12.84 5.76 -16.24
N VAL A 135 11.94 5.08 -16.96
CA VAL A 135 12.11 3.68 -17.38
C VAL A 135 13.04 3.64 -18.60
N ASN A 136 13.92 2.63 -18.70
CA ASN A 136 14.78 2.47 -19.88
C ASN A 136 13.94 2.30 -21.17
N VAL A 137 13.78 3.40 -21.90
CA VAL A 137 12.88 3.53 -23.05
C VAL A 137 13.29 2.61 -24.21
N GLU A 138 14.58 2.33 -24.39
CA GLU A 138 15.03 1.44 -25.46
C GLU A 138 14.55 0.01 -25.25
N ARG A 139 14.73 -0.53 -24.04
CA ARG A 139 14.23 -1.88 -23.72
C ARG A 139 12.70 -1.93 -23.71
N TRP A 140 12.03 -0.87 -23.26
CA TRP A 140 10.58 -0.76 -23.33
C TRP A 140 10.07 -0.84 -24.78
N LYS A 141 10.69 -0.08 -25.70
CA LYS A 141 10.33 -0.10 -27.13
C LYS A 141 10.55 -1.48 -27.75
N THR A 142 11.65 -2.16 -27.43
CA THR A 142 11.91 -3.51 -27.92
C THR A 142 10.89 -4.54 -27.41
N TRP A 143 10.51 -4.45 -26.14
CA TRP A 143 9.49 -5.33 -25.54
C TRP A 143 8.08 -5.05 -26.09
N ALA A 144 7.69 -3.78 -26.20
CA ALA A 144 6.42 -3.37 -26.80
C ALA A 144 6.32 -3.84 -28.27
N SER A 145 7.40 -3.68 -29.04
CA SER A 145 7.47 -4.12 -30.44
C SER A 145 7.37 -5.64 -30.60
N ALA A 146 7.90 -6.41 -29.65
CA ALA A 146 7.80 -7.87 -29.64
C ALA A 146 6.37 -8.35 -29.27
N ALA A 147 5.71 -7.68 -28.32
CA ALA A 147 4.33 -7.98 -27.94
C ALA A 147 3.33 -7.70 -29.08
N THR A 148 3.55 -6.64 -29.88
CA THR A 148 2.71 -6.34 -31.06
C THR A 148 2.91 -7.34 -32.21
N ARG A 149 3.99 -8.14 -32.20
CA ARG A 149 4.30 -9.13 -33.23
C ARG A 149 3.78 -10.54 -32.92
N MET A 150 3.09 -10.76 -31.81
CA MET A 150 2.44 -12.06 -31.59
C MET A 150 1.33 -12.26 -32.63
N PRO A 151 1.43 -13.28 -33.51
CA PRO A 151 0.36 -13.57 -34.46
C PRO A 151 -0.89 -13.93 -33.66
N SER A 152 -2.02 -13.32 -33.96
CA SER A 152 -3.32 -13.84 -33.55
C SER A 152 -3.41 -15.27 -34.08
N THR A 153 -3.36 -16.25 -33.19
CA THR A 153 -3.61 -17.65 -33.54
C THR A 153 -4.96 -17.70 -34.28
N PRO A 154 -5.03 -18.16 -35.53
CA PRO A 154 -6.31 -18.25 -36.23
C PRO A 154 -7.19 -19.25 -35.48
N MET A 155 -8.31 -18.78 -34.90
CA MET A 155 -9.36 -19.65 -34.37
C MET A 155 -10.21 -20.20 -35.52
N GLU A 156 -9.62 -20.99 -36.42
CA GLU A 156 -10.33 -21.59 -37.56
C GLU A 156 -9.76 -22.97 -37.95
N THR A 157 -9.56 -23.92 -37.01
CA THR A 157 -9.29 -25.32 -37.42
C THR A 157 -9.76 -26.38 -36.41
N LEU A 158 -10.92 -26.23 -35.77
CA LEU A 158 -11.57 -27.35 -35.07
C LEU A 158 -13.08 -27.30 -35.34
N GLY A 159 -13.45 -27.78 -36.53
CA GLY A 159 -14.78 -28.33 -36.81
C GLY A 159 -14.87 -29.80 -36.39
#